data_AF-A0A2V5UNB0-F1
#
_entry.id   AF-A0A2V5UNB0-F1
#
_cell.length_a   1.000
_cell.length_b   1.000
_cell.length_c   1.000
_cell.angle_alpha   90.00
_cell.angle_beta   90.00
_cell.angle_gamma   90.00
#
_symmetry.space_group_name_H-M   'P 1'
#
loop_
_entity.id
_entity.type
_entity.pdbx_description
1 polymer ?
#
loop_
_entity_poly.entity_id
_entity_poly.type
_entity_poly.pdbx_seq_one_letter_code
_entity_poly.pdbx_strand_id
1 'polypeptide(L)' 'FQQNLSVDAILIQGRWRSVGCVEELEQDTSKPVVSSTAACLWWVLRKLGMKIPIEGYGQLLR' A
#
# COMPACT_ATOMS: atom_id res chain seq x y z
N PHE A 1 -14.50 4.22 -3.81
CA PHE A 1 -14.38 4.18 -2.33
C PHE A 1 -15.31 5.18 -1.63
N GLN A 2 -15.58 6.37 -2.18
CA GLN A 2 -16.47 7.36 -1.54
C GLN A 2 -17.92 6.88 -1.30
N GLN A 3 -18.38 5.88 -2.05
CA GLN A 3 -19.72 5.29 -1.88
C GLN A 3 -19.80 4.25 -0.75
N ASN A 4 -18.67 3.78 -0.22
CA ASN A 4 -18.61 2.76 0.84
C ASN A 4 -17.63 3.21 1.93
N LEU A 5 -18.07 4.16 2.76
CA LEU A 5 -17.24 4.77 3.80
C LEU A 5 -16.90 3.82 4.96
N SER A 6 -17.58 2.69 5.09
CA SER A 6 -17.36 1.71 6.17
C SER A 6 -16.16 0.78 5.94
N VAL A 7 -15.52 0.79 4.76
CA VAL A 7 -14.38 -0.13 4.49
C VAL A 7 -13.14 0.29 5.28
N ASP A 8 -12.42 -0.70 5.81
CA ASP A 8 -11.21 -0.47 6.61
C ASP A 8 -9.97 -0.15 5.76
N ALA A 9 -9.92 -0.63 4.51
CA ALA A 9 -8.78 -0.46 3.62
C ALA A 9 -9.18 -0.57 2.14
N ILE A 10 -8.29 -0.09 1.27
CA ILE A 10 -8.44 -0.17 -0.19
C ILE A 10 -7.33 -1.06 -0.75
N LEU A 11 -7.70 -2.03 -1.59
CA LEU A 11 -6.75 -2.88 -2.30
C LEU A 11 -6.67 -2.46 -3.77
N ILE A 12 -5.46 -2.14 -4.24
CA ILE A 12 -5.17 -1.89 -5.65
C ILE A 12 -4.55 -3.16 -6.25
N GLN A 13 -5.29 -3.79 -7.15
CA GLN A 13 -4.74 -4.87 -7.98
C GLN A 13 -4.03 -4.27 -9.18
N GLY A 14 -2.71 -4.43 -9.25
CA GLY A 14 -1.92 -3.85 -10.32
C GLY A 14 -0.45 -4.28 -10.30
N ARG A 15 0.31 -3.77 -11.27
CA ARG A 15 1.77 -3.93 -11.36
C ARG A 15 2.48 -2.77 -10.65
N TRP A 16 3.81 -2.65 -10.80
CA TRP A 16 4.65 -1.62 -10.18
C TRP A 16 4.14 -0.17 -10.29
N ARG A 17 3.54 0.22 -11.43
CA ARG A 17 2.98 1.58 -11.59
C ARG A 17 1.87 1.91 -10.59
N SER A 18 1.13 0.90 -10.14
CA SER A 18 0.08 1.08 -9.13
C SER A 18 0.63 1.39 -7.74
N VAL A 19 1.91 1.12 -7.49
CA VAL A 19 2.52 1.38 -6.18
C VAL A 19 2.76 2.88 -5.99
N GLY A 20 3.05 3.60 -7.07
CA GLY A 20 3.35 5.03 -7.03
C GLY A 20 2.17 5.93 -6.66
N CYS A 21 0.92 5.45 -6.80
CA CYS A 21 -0.27 6.20 -6.39
C CYS A 21 -0.79 5.81 -4.99
N VAL A 22 -0.16 4.85 -4.30
CA VAL A 22 -0.64 4.36 -3.01
C VAL A 22 -0.64 5.49 -1.98
N GLU A 23 0.47 6.19 -1.81
CA GLU A 23 0.60 7.22 -0.78
C GLU A 23 -0.34 8.41 -1.02
N GLU A 24 -0.48 8.85 -2.28
CA GLU A 24 -1.45 9.88 -2.66
C GLU A 24 -2.88 9.46 -2.32
N LEU A 25 -3.25 8.20 -2.63
CA LEU A 25 -4.57 7.68 -2.30
C LEU A 25 -4.79 7.51 -0.79
N GLU A 26 -3.76 7.18 -0.02
CA GLU A 26 -3.87 7.15 1.45
C GLU A 26 -4.15 8.53 2.01
N GLN A 27 -3.48 9.55 1.49
CA GLN A 27 -3.69 10.96 1.88
C GLN A 27 -5.11 11.41 1.50
N ASP A 28 -5.55 11.13 0.28
CA ASP A 28 -6.86 11.54 -0.23
C ASP A 28 -8.01 10.83 0.49
N THR A 29 -7.83 9.57 0.87
CA THR A 29 -8.90 8.76 1.46
C THR A 29 -8.85 8.70 2.98
N SER A 30 -7.74 9.11 3.59
CA SER A 30 -7.45 8.91 5.02
C SER A 30 -7.62 7.44 5.46
N LYS A 31 -7.40 6.51 4.55
CA LYS A 31 -7.54 5.06 4.76
C LYS A 31 -6.28 4.34 4.30
N PRO A 32 -5.94 3.21 4.92
CA PRO A 32 -4.92 2.31 4.41
C PRO A 32 -5.18 1.92 2.95
N VAL A 33 -4.17 2.06 2.10
CA VAL A 33 -4.20 1.63 0.70
C VAL A 33 -3.05 0.66 0.48
N VAL A 34 -3.33 -0.49 -0.13
CA VAL A 34 -2.33 -1.52 -0.38
C VAL A 34 -2.36 -1.90 -1.84
N SER A 35 -1.21 -1.86 -2.50
CA SER A 35 -1.03 -2.49 -3.82
C SER A 35 -0.64 -3.96 -3.66
N SER A 36 -1.16 -4.85 -4.52
CA SER A 36 -0.77 -6.26 -4.53
C SER A 36 0.75 -6.45 -4.72
N THR A 37 1.38 -5.59 -5.51
CA THR A 37 2.83 -5.62 -5.74
C THR A 37 3.60 -5.17 -4.48
N ALA A 38 3.14 -4.11 -3.80
CA ALA A 38 3.73 -3.63 -2.54
C ALA A 38 3.61 -4.68 -1.43
N ALA A 39 2.46 -5.34 -1.32
CA ALA A 39 2.24 -6.41 -0.35
C ALA A 39 3.18 -7.60 -0.57
N CYS A 40 3.44 -7.98 -1.83
CA CYS A 40 4.40 -9.02 -2.17
C CYS A 40 5.82 -8.63 -1.73
N LEU A 41 6.26 -7.41 -2.05
CA LEU A 41 7.57 -6.90 -1.63
C LEU A 41 7.70 -6.88 -0.10
N TRP A 42 6.71 -6.33 0.60
CA TRP A 42 6.66 -6.31 2.07
C TRP A 42 6.80 -7.71 2.65
N TRP A 43 6.09 -8.69 2.08
CA TRP A 43 6.13 -10.07 2.52
C TRP A 43 7.53 -10.69 2.34
N VAL A 44 8.17 -10.47 1.19
CA VAL A 44 9.54 -10.94 0.94
C VAL A 44 10.53 -10.33 1.92
N LEU A 45 10.47 -9.01 2.15
CA LEU A 45 11.34 -8.31 3.10
C LEU A 45 11.18 -8.88 4.52
N ARG A 46 9.93 -9.05 4.97
CA ARG A 46 9.59 -9.69 6.25
C ARG A 46 10.15 -11.10 6.36
N LYS A 47 10.02 -11.92 5.31
CA LYS A 47 10.52 -13.30 5.30
C LYS A 47 12.04 -13.38 5.34
N LEU A 48 12.72 -12.38 4.77
CA LEU A 48 14.17 -12.25 4.83
C LEU A 48 14.66 -11.58 6.12
N GLY A 49 13.76 -11.24 7.05
CA GLY A 49 14.12 -10.56 8.31
C GLY A 49 14.57 -9.10 8.12
N MET A 50 14.37 -8.53 6.93
CA MET A 50 14.76 -7.16 6.61
C MET A 50 13.65 -6.18 6.99
N LYS A 51 14.01 -5.14 7.74
CA LYS A 51 13.14 -4.01 8.08
C LYS A 51 13.68 -2.76 7.39
N ILE A 52 13.40 -2.65 6.09
CA ILE A 52 13.84 -1.52 5.27
C ILE A 52 12.59 -0.64 5.04
N PRO A 53 12.53 0.56 5.63
CA PRO A 53 11.45 1.50 5.34
C PRO A 53 11.62 2.02 3.91
N ILE A 54 10.54 2.00 3.12
CA ILE A 54 10.51 2.51 1.76
C ILE A 54 9.43 3.60 1.68
N GLU A 55 9.88 4.85 1.76
CA GLU A 55 9.02 6.03 1.64
C GLU A 55 8.48 6.19 0.21
N GLY A 56 7.33 6.88 0.05
CA GLY A 56 6.73 7.16 -1.26
C GLY A 56 5.72 6.11 -1.74
N TYR A 57 5.56 5.00 -1.02
CA TYR A 57 4.79 3.82 -1.48
C TYR A 57 3.71 3.36 -0.50
N GLY A 58 3.32 4.25 0.41
CA GLY A 58 2.28 4.02 1.41
C GLY A 58 2.77 3.37 2.70
N GLN A 59 1.90 3.39 3.70
CA GLN A 59 2.23 3.03 5.08
C GLN A 59 2.61 1.55 5.27
N LEU A 60 2.31 0.67 4.31
CA LEU A 60 2.67 -0.75 4.41
C LEU A 60 4.18 -0.98 4.29
N LEU A 61 4.85 -0.17 3.45
CA LEU A 61 6.28 -0.31 3.16
C LEU A 61 7.15 0.66 3.98
N ARG A 62 6.55 1.64 4.64
CA ARG A 62 7.19 2.46 5.67
C ARG A 62 7.45 1.63 6.93
#